data_AF-A0A7D5MT17-F1
#
_entry.id   AF-A0A7D5MT17-F1
#
_cell.length_a   1.000
_cell.length_b   1.000
_cell.length_c   1.000
_cell.angle_alpha   90.00
_cell.angle_beta   90.00
_cell.angle_gamma   90.00
#
_symmetry.space_group_name_H-M   'P 1'
#
loop_
_entity.id
_entity.type
_entity.pdbx_description
1 polymer ?
#
loop_
_entity_poly.entity_id
_entity_poly.type
_entity_poly.pdbx_seq_one_letter_code
_entity_poly.pdbx_strand_id
1 'polypeptide(L)'
;MDTAVGVLEKMEGILDELVKNAEGLKDISLEGFSEPAISPLQQKQELLVQQLKGLEAAFEGSEKEGQEPELAKISDRISRKLRYFQHLNAVFIENITEGNTLENIWNNTTGLDEILSRPKIDKEK
;
A
#
# COMPACT_ATOMS: atom_id res chain seq x y z
N MET A 1 -12.69 19.45 -25.19
CA MET A 1 -12.67 19.31 -23.72
C MET A 1 -12.94 17.86 -23.41
N ASP A 2 -12.20 17.27 -22.46
CA ASP A 2 -12.60 15.97 -21.92
C ASP A 2 -13.94 16.14 -21.18
N THR A 3 -14.88 15.20 -21.37
CA THR A 3 -16.16 15.21 -20.64
C THR A 3 -15.95 14.73 -19.20
N ALA A 4 -16.86 15.09 -18.29
CA ALA A 4 -16.82 14.62 -16.91
C ALA A 4 -16.78 13.09 -16.82
N VAL A 5 -17.58 12.42 -17.65
CA VAL A 5 -17.57 10.95 -17.80
C VAL A 5 -16.19 10.45 -18.23
N GLY A 6 -15.60 11.02 -19.29
CA GLY A 6 -14.30 10.58 -19.78
C GLY A 6 -13.17 10.79 -18.77
N VAL A 7 -13.24 11.85 -17.95
CA VAL A 7 -12.26 12.05 -16.87
C VAL A 7 -12.43 10.99 -15.78
N LEU A 8 -13.66 10.67 -15.34
CA LEU A 8 -13.88 9.60 -14.36
C LEU A 8 -13.47 8.23 -14.88
N GLU A 9 -13.69 7.92 -16.16
CA GLU A 9 -13.23 6.67 -16.76
C GLU A 9 -11.70 6.56 -16.75
N LYS A 10 -10.99 7.66 -17.02
CA LYS A 10 -9.53 7.71 -16.85
C LYS A 10 -9.11 7.49 -15.39
N MET A 11 -9.80 8.13 -14.44
CA MET A 11 -9.54 7.92 -13.01
C MET A 11 -9.77 6.46 -12.59
N GLU A 12 -10.83 5.85 -13.09
CA GLU A 12 -11.13 4.43 -12.86
C GLU A 12 -9.99 3.53 -13.37
N GLY A 13 -9.45 3.80 -14.57
CA GLY A 13 -8.31 3.07 -15.12
C GLY A 13 -7.03 3.22 -14.27
N ILE A 14 -6.73 4.43 -13.79
CA ILE A 14 -5.59 4.63 -12.88
C ILE A 14 -5.79 3.90 -11.55
N LEU A 15 -7.03 3.85 -11.04
CA LEU A 15 -7.35 3.07 -9.84
C LEU A 15 -7.16 1.57 -10.05
N ASP A 16 -7.44 1.04 -11.23
CA ASP A 16 -7.14 -0.35 -11.57
C ASP A 16 -5.64 -0.65 -11.50
N GLU A 17 -4.81 0.28 -11.95
CA GLU A 17 -3.36 0.14 -11.83
C GLU A 17 -2.87 0.25 -10.39
N LEU A 18 -3.47 1.13 -9.58
CA LEU A 18 -3.16 1.24 -8.15
C LEU A 18 -3.52 -0.02 -7.38
N VAL A 19 -4.67 -0.63 -7.68
CA VAL A 19 -5.08 -1.91 -7.09
C VAL A 19 -4.05 -2.99 -7.42
N LYS A 20 -3.69 -3.16 -8.70
CA LYS A 20 -2.67 -4.14 -9.11
C LYS A 20 -1.32 -3.89 -8.44
N ASN A 21 -0.93 -2.63 -8.27
CA ASN A 21 0.30 -2.27 -7.58
C ASN A 21 0.26 -2.63 -6.09
N ALA A 22 -0.89 -2.39 -5.44
CA ALA A 22 -1.10 -2.73 -4.03
C ALA A 22 -1.18 -4.25 -3.80
N GLU A 23 -1.74 -5.02 -4.74
CA GLU A 23 -1.69 -6.48 -4.72
C GLU A 23 -0.23 -6.97 -4.74
N GLY A 24 0.62 -6.40 -5.62
CA GLY A 24 2.05 -6.73 -5.65
C GLY A 24 2.78 -6.39 -4.35
N LEU A 25 2.48 -5.24 -3.74
CA LEU A 25 3.04 -4.86 -2.43
C LEU A 25 2.60 -5.83 -1.33
N LYS A 26 1.31 -6.19 -1.30
CA LYS A 26 0.77 -7.20 -0.38
C LYS A 26 1.50 -8.52 -0.54
N ASP A 27 1.66 -9.02 -1.76
CA ASP A 27 2.26 -10.34 -2.00
C ASP A 27 3.73 -10.36 -1.55
N ILE A 28 4.50 -9.31 -1.84
CA ILE A 28 5.88 -9.18 -1.32
C ILE A 28 5.91 -9.13 0.21
N SER A 29 4.97 -8.43 0.84
CA SER A 29 4.91 -8.36 2.31
C SER A 29 4.61 -9.71 2.97
N LEU A 30 4.00 -10.66 2.27
CA LEU A 30 3.74 -12.02 2.75
C LEU A 30 4.94 -12.95 2.55
N GLU A 31 5.72 -12.76 1.48
CA GLU A 31 6.87 -13.61 1.14
C GLU A 31 8.15 -13.23 1.91
N GLY A 32 8.18 -12.04 2.50
CA GLY A 32 9.30 -11.50 3.27
C GLY A 32 9.72 -10.13 2.73
N PHE A 33 9.87 -9.17 3.64
CA PHE A 33 10.16 -7.79 3.26
C PHE A 33 11.49 -7.68 2.51
N SER A 34 11.44 -7.11 1.30
CA SER A 34 12.62 -6.88 0.46
C SER A 34 12.56 -5.48 -0.13
N GLU A 35 13.39 -4.57 0.39
CA GLU A 35 13.46 -3.19 -0.07
C GLU A 35 13.64 -3.07 -1.59
N PRO A 36 14.57 -3.82 -2.25
CA PRO A 36 14.73 -3.75 -3.71
C PRO A 36 13.48 -4.18 -4.51
N ALA A 37 12.63 -5.05 -3.94
CA ALA A 37 11.39 -5.49 -4.57
C ALA A 37 10.25 -4.47 -4.37
N ILE A 38 10.27 -3.74 -3.26
CA ILE A 38 9.23 -2.78 -2.87
C ILE A 38 9.46 -1.41 -3.51
N SER A 39 10.70 -0.92 -3.58
CA SER A 39 10.97 0.45 -4.06
C SER A 39 10.39 0.75 -5.45
N PRO A 40 10.48 -0.14 -6.46
CA PRO A 40 9.86 0.11 -7.77
C PRO A 40 8.33 0.23 -7.72
N LEU A 41 7.67 -0.56 -6.86
CA LEU A 41 6.21 -0.51 -6.69
C LEU A 41 5.79 0.75 -5.93
N GLN A 42 6.58 1.22 -4.97
CA GLN A 42 6.32 2.50 -4.29
C GLN A 42 6.46 3.69 -5.25
N GLN A 43 7.51 3.71 -6.08
CA GLN A 43 7.68 4.75 -7.10
C GLN A 43 6.52 4.77 -8.10
N LYS A 44 6.07 3.59 -8.54
CA LYS A 44 4.90 3.46 -9.41
C LYS A 44 3.63 3.97 -8.70
N GLN A 45 3.43 3.64 -7.43
CA GLN A 45 2.29 4.12 -6.64
C GLN A 45 2.28 5.65 -6.55
N GLU A 46 3.42 6.28 -6.29
CA GLU A 46 3.54 7.74 -6.23
C GLU A 46 3.16 8.40 -7.56
N LEU A 47 3.66 7.86 -8.68
CA LEU A 47 3.31 8.36 -10.02
C LEU A 47 1.80 8.27 -10.30
N LEU A 48 1.19 7.12 -9.99
CA LEU A 48 -0.25 6.92 -10.19
C LEU A 48 -1.09 7.86 -9.32
N VAL A 49 -0.68 8.11 -8.08
CA VAL A 49 -1.33 9.08 -7.19
C VAL A 49 -1.19 10.51 -7.73
N GLN A 50 -0.04 10.88 -8.29
CA GLN A 50 0.13 12.19 -8.94
C GLN A 50 -0.79 12.33 -10.16
N GLN A 51 -0.94 11.27 -10.97
CA GLN A 51 -1.88 11.26 -12.10
C GLN A 51 -3.34 11.42 -11.64
N LEU A 52 -3.75 10.73 -10.58
CA LEU A 52 -5.09 10.90 -10.00
C LEU A 52 -5.35 12.35 -9.56
N LYS A 53 -4.40 12.99 -8.88
CA LYS A 53 -4.53 14.40 -8.47
C LYS A 53 -4.70 15.34 -9.66
N GLY A 54 -4.00 15.07 -10.77
CA GLY A 54 -4.17 15.83 -12.01
C GLY A 54 -5.56 15.66 -12.63
N LEU A 55 -6.10 14.43 -12.61
CA LEU A 55 -7.44 14.14 -13.12
C LEU A 55 -8.55 14.67 -12.23
N GLU A 56 -8.36 14.73 -10.91
CA GLU A 56 -9.31 15.32 -9.96
C GLU A 56 -9.57 16.79 -10.29
N ALA A 57 -8.52 17.58 -10.51
CA ALA A 57 -8.65 18.98 -10.93
C ALA A 57 -9.36 19.11 -12.30
N ALA A 58 -9.09 18.20 -13.23
CA ALA A 58 -9.77 18.17 -14.53
C ALA A 58 -11.27 17.82 -14.40
N PHE A 59 -11.60 16.92 -13.48
CA PHE A 59 -12.99 16.54 -13.20
C PHE A 59 -13.77 17.68 -12.55
N GLU A 60 -13.17 18.40 -11.60
CA GLU A 60 -13.79 19.58 -10.97
C GLU A 60 -14.20 20.62 -12.01
N GLY A 61 -13.30 20.93 -12.96
CA GLY A 61 -13.54 21.89 -14.05
C GLY A 61 -14.42 21.39 -15.20
N SER A 62 -14.84 20.12 -15.20
CA SER A 62 -15.63 19.53 -16.29
C SER A 62 -17.15 19.79 -16.17
N GLU A 63 -17.81 19.89 -17.32
CA GLU A 63 -19.27 20.01 -17.44
C GLU A 63 -19.96 18.68 -17.13
N LYS A 64 -20.90 18.70 -16.18
CA LYS A 64 -21.57 17.51 -15.61
C LYS A 64 -23.05 17.42 -15.95
N GLU A 65 -23.65 18.50 -16.45
CA GLU A 65 -25.08 18.59 -16.73
C GLU A 65 -25.51 17.53 -17.74
N GLY A 66 -26.54 16.75 -17.39
CA GLY A 66 -27.09 15.70 -18.24
C GLY A 66 -26.30 14.39 -18.28
N GLN A 67 -25.23 14.27 -17.49
CA GLN A 67 -24.41 13.05 -17.38
C GLN A 67 -24.56 12.35 -16.02
N GLU A 68 -25.49 12.79 -15.17
CA GLU A 68 -25.63 12.34 -13.78
C GLU A 68 -25.77 10.82 -13.62
N PRO A 69 -26.56 10.09 -14.44
CA PRO A 69 -26.69 8.64 -14.31
C PRO A 69 -25.39 7.90 -14.60
N GLU A 70 -24.63 8.33 -15.61
CA GLU A 70 -23.34 7.75 -16.00
C GLU A 70 -22.28 8.06 -14.94
N LEU A 71 -22.22 9.31 -14.48
CA LEU A 71 -21.32 9.73 -13.41
C LEU A 71 -21.56 8.93 -12.13
N ALA A 72 -22.82 8.67 -11.77
CA ALA A 72 -23.16 7.89 -10.58
C ALA A 72 -22.67 6.44 -10.69
N LYS A 73 -22.86 5.80 -11.86
CA LYS A 73 -22.38 4.43 -12.10
C LYS A 73 -20.86 4.33 -11.99
N ILE A 74 -20.13 5.26 -12.60
CA ILE A 74 -18.66 5.26 -12.56
C ILE A 74 -18.17 5.56 -11.13
N SER A 75 -18.77 6.53 -10.44
CA SER A 75 -18.43 6.88 -9.06
C SER A 75 -18.61 5.71 -8.09
N ASP A 76 -19.65 4.89 -8.28
CA ASP A 76 -19.87 3.68 -7.49
C ASP A 76 -18.77 2.61 -7.74
N ARG A 77 -18.35 2.42 -9.00
CA ARG A 77 -17.20 1.55 -9.33
C ARG A 77 -15.89 2.06 -8.72
N ILE A 78 -15.60 3.36 -8.86
CA ILE A 78 -14.43 4.02 -8.24
C ILE A 78 -14.44 3.81 -6.72
N SER A 79 -15.59 4.02 -6.07
CA SER A 79 -15.73 3.87 -4.62
C SER A 79 -15.49 2.43 -4.14
N ARG A 80 -15.86 1.42 -4.93
CA ARG A 80 -15.51 0.02 -4.65
C ARG A 80 -14.01 -0.23 -4.77
N LYS A 81 -13.37 0.28 -5.83
CA LYS A 81 -11.92 0.13 -6.05
C LYS A 81 -11.10 0.80 -4.94
N LEU A 82 -11.49 2.01 -4.53
CA LEU A 82 -10.84 2.73 -3.43
C LEU A 82 -10.91 1.95 -2.11
N ARG A 83 -12.07 1.40 -1.76
CA ARG A 83 -12.21 0.55 -0.56
C ARG A 83 -11.32 -0.69 -0.64
N TYR A 84 -11.24 -1.32 -1.80
CA TYR A 84 -10.38 -2.49 -1.98
C TYR A 84 -8.89 -2.13 -1.88
N PHE A 85 -8.47 -1.05 -2.53
CA PHE A 85 -7.11 -0.52 -2.42
C PHE A 85 -6.73 -0.17 -0.97
N GLN A 86 -7.64 0.47 -0.22
CA GLN A 86 -7.44 0.76 1.20
C GLN A 86 -7.27 -0.52 2.03
N HIS A 87 -8.06 -1.55 1.74
CA HIS A 87 -7.92 -2.86 2.38
C HIS A 87 -6.55 -3.50 2.09
N LEU A 88 -6.10 -3.50 0.83
CA LEU A 88 -4.80 -4.03 0.45
C LEU A 88 -3.64 -3.31 1.15
N ASN A 89 -3.71 -1.97 1.22
CA ASN A 89 -2.71 -1.19 1.95
C ASN A 89 -2.71 -1.47 3.45
N ALA A 90 -3.89 -1.68 4.06
CA ALA A 90 -3.97 -2.05 5.47
C ALA A 90 -3.28 -3.39 5.74
N VAL A 91 -3.53 -4.39 4.91
CA VAL A 91 -2.87 -5.71 4.99
C VAL A 91 -1.35 -5.58 4.80
N PHE A 92 -0.90 -4.79 3.81
CA PHE A 92 0.52 -4.52 3.61
C PHE A 92 1.17 -3.92 4.87
N ILE A 93 0.56 -2.88 5.45
CA ILE A 93 1.07 -2.20 6.66
C ILE A 93 1.11 -3.16 7.85
N GLU A 94 0.07 -3.97 8.04
CA GLU A 94 0.01 -4.99 9.08
C GLU A 94 1.17 -5.99 8.94
N ASN A 95 1.37 -6.56 7.75
CA ASN A 95 2.42 -7.54 7.48
C ASN A 95 3.83 -6.98 7.76
N ILE A 96 4.13 -5.74 7.33
CA ILE A 96 5.46 -5.15 7.58
C ILE A 96 5.64 -4.76 9.05
N THR A 97 4.56 -4.43 9.78
CA THR A 97 4.66 -4.04 11.19
C THR A 97 4.82 -5.28 12.08
N GLU A 98 4.06 -6.35 11.81
CA GLU A 98 4.18 -7.62 12.51
C GLU A 98 5.48 -8.35 12.18
N GLY A 99 5.89 -8.34 10.91
CA GLY A 99 7.18 -8.88 10.46
C GLY A 99 8.36 -8.21 11.17
N ASN A 100 8.34 -6.87 11.25
CA ASN A 100 9.34 -6.11 12.01
C ASN A 100 9.28 -6.41 13.52
N THR A 101 8.10 -6.68 14.08
CA THR A 101 7.97 -6.98 15.51
C THR A 101 8.57 -8.34 15.84
N LEU A 102 8.37 -9.35 15.01
CA LEU A 102 8.95 -10.69 15.20
C LEU A 102 10.47 -10.71 14.97
N GLU A 103 10.97 -10.00 13.97
CA GLU A 103 12.42 -9.86 13.73
C GLU A 103 13.12 -9.14 14.89
N ASN A 104 12.50 -8.09 15.44
CA ASN A 104 13.01 -7.38 16.62
C ASN A 104 12.98 -8.24 17.89
N ILE A 105 11.96 -9.10 18.06
CA ILE A 105 11.92 -10.04 19.19
C ILE A 105 13.01 -11.11 19.03
N TRP A 106 13.15 -11.70 17.84
CA TRP A 106 14.18 -12.72 17.58
C TRP A 106 15.59 -12.18 17.82
N ASN A 107 15.92 -10.99 17.27
CA ASN A 107 17.23 -10.34 17.45
C ASN A 107 17.53 -9.98 18.91
N ASN A 108 16.50 -9.64 19.70
CA ASN A 108 16.67 -9.38 21.14
C ASN A 108 16.73 -10.67 21.98
N THR A 109 16.20 -11.80 21.49
CA THR A 109 16.21 -13.07 22.23
C THR A 109 17.53 -13.83 22.05
N THR A 110 18.22 -13.65 20.92
CA THR A 110 19.57 -14.20 20.68
C THR A 110 20.67 -13.58 21.57
N GLY A 111 20.37 -12.51 22.31
CA GLY A 111 21.27 -11.93 23.33
C GLY A 111 21.28 -12.68 24.67
N LEU A 112 20.44 -13.70 24.87
CA LEU A 112 20.41 -14.48 26.11
C LEU A 112 21.45 -15.61 26.17
N ASP A 113 21.96 -16.07 25.03
CA ASP A 113 23.00 -17.11 24.97
C ASP A 113 24.37 -16.62 25.48
N GLU A 114 24.61 -15.30 25.47
CA GLU A 114 25.81 -14.67 26.04
C GLU A 114 25.77 -14.61 27.59
N ILE A 115 24.58 -14.62 28.19
CA ILE A 115 24.42 -14.57 29.66
C ILE A 115 24.59 -15.98 30.26
N LEU A 116 24.23 -17.03 29.53
CA LEU A 116 24.34 -18.43 30.00
C LEU A 116 25.74 -19.04 29.79
N SER A 117 26.63 -18.38 29.05
CA SER A 117 27.99 -18.85 28.76
C SER A 117 29.07 -18.35 29.73
N ARG A 118 28.72 -17.57 30.77
CA ARG A 118 29.70 -17.15 31.77
C ARG A 118 30.03 -18.31 32.72
N PRO A 119 31.31 -18.74 32.81
CA PRO A 119 31.70 -19.70 33.84
C PRO A 119 31.46 -19.08 35.21
N LYS A 120 30.82 -19.84 36.10
CA LYS A 120 30.76 -19.51 37.53
C LYS A 120 32.20 -19.46 38.04
N ILE A 121 32.72 -18.27 38.30
CA ILE A 121 33.97 -18.13 39.04
C ILE A 121 33.65 -18.53 40.47
N ASP A 122 34.28 -19.64 40.87
CA ASP A 122 34.15 -20.25 42.18
C ASP A 122 34.48 -19.25 43.30
N LYS A 123 33.58 -19.21 44.28
CA LYS A 123 33.87 -18.67 45.60
C LYS A 123 34.75 -19.68 46.32
N GLU A 124 36.05 -19.42 46.45
CA GLU A 124 36.84 -20.01 47.53
C GLU A 124 37.81 -19.01 48.18
N LYS A 125 37.51 -18.79 49.46
CA LYS A 125 38.36 -18.43 50.63
C LYS A 125 39.09 -17.08 50.67
#